data_AF-A0A0B7A9B2-F1
#
_entry.id   AF-A0A0B7A9B2-F1
#
_cell.length_a   1.000
_cell.length_b   1.000
_cell.length_c   1.000
_cell.angle_alpha   90.00
_cell.angle_beta   90.00
_cell.angle_gamma   90.00
#
_symmetry.space_group_name_H-M   'P 1'
#
loop_
_entity.id
_entity.type
_entity.pdbx_description
1 polymer ?
#
loop_
_entity_poly.entity_id
_entity_poly.type
_entity_poly.pdbx_seq_one_letter_code
_entity_poly.pdbx_strand_id
1 'polypeptide(L)'
;RNSLQLKMDDISPKLAALTNSVIPMPGLTSAGKVITIQSVHNVTQILPTKTKPKKLIFIGSDGKRHPYLFKGLEDLHLDERIMQ
;
A
#
# COMPACT_ATOMS: atom_id res chain seq x y z
N ARG A 1 3.74 -3.18 25.67
CA ARG A 1 2.74 -2.71 24.67
C ARG A 1 3.33 -3.02 23.30
N ASN A 2 2.81 -4.03 22.59
CA ASN A 2 3.36 -4.42 21.29
C ASN A 2 3.00 -3.32 20.28
N SER A 3 3.97 -2.52 19.83
CA SER A 3 3.72 -1.43 18.90
C SER A 3 3.30 -2.01 17.55
N LEU A 4 2.01 -1.91 17.22
CA LEU A 4 1.43 -2.35 15.93
C LEU A 4 1.77 -1.39 14.77
N GLN A 5 2.90 -0.70 14.86
CA GLN A 5 3.38 0.24 13.87
C GLN A 5 4.81 -0.15 13.48
N LEU A 6 5.07 -0.12 12.18
CA LEU A 6 6.37 -0.34 11.57
C LEU A 6 6.73 0.91 10.78
N LYS A 7 8.00 1.32 10.83
CA LYS A 7 8.52 2.35 9.93
C LYS A 7 8.94 1.70 8.62
N MET A 8 8.63 2.35 7.50
CA MET A 8 8.97 1.90 6.16
C MET A 8 10.47 1.87 5.98
N ASP A 9 11.19 2.87 6.49
CA ASP A 9 12.65 2.91 6.47
C ASP A 9 13.29 1.68 7.11
N ASP A 10 12.73 1.20 8.23
CA ASP A 10 13.26 0.06 8.98
C ASP A 10 12.96 -1.29 8.29
N ILE A 11 11.83 -1.40 7.60
CA ILE A 11 11.38 -2.67 6.97
C ILE A 11 11.75 -2.77 5.49
N SER A 12 11.83 -1.65 4.79
CA SER A 12 12.13 -1.57 3.36
C SER A 12 12.63 -0.16 2.98
N PRO A 13 13.95 0.09 3.10
CA PRO A 13 14.52 1.38 2.71
C PRO A 13 14.32 1.67 1.22
N LYS A 14 14.18 0.64 0.37
CA LYS A 14 13.87 0.81 -1.06
C LYS A 14 12.48 1.40 -1.30
N LEU A 15 11.47 0.96 -0.53
CA LEU A 15 10.12 1.53 -0.64
C LEU A 15 10.04 2.89 0.05
N ALA A 16 10.77 3.11 1.14
CA ALA A 16 10.85 4.41 1.81
C ALA A 16 11.49 5.48 0.91
N ALA A 17 12.54 5.11 0.18
CA ALA A 17 13.21 5.99 -0.79
C ALA A 17 12.47 6.14 -2.12
N LEU A 18 11.33 5.46 -2.32
CA LEU A 18 10.56 5.57 -3.55
C LEU A 18 9.94 6.97 -3.64
N THR A 19 10.36 7.73 -4.65
CA THR A 19 9.83 9.05 -4.96
C THR A 19 9.57 9.19 -6.46
N ASN A 20 8.48 9.88 -6.83
CA ASN A 20 8.12 10.24 -8.20
C ASN A 20 8.22 9.06 -9.19
N SER A 21 7.55 7.95 -8.87
CA SER A 21 7.57 6.76 -9.73
C SER A 21 6.70 6.95 -10.97
N VAL A 22 7.08 6.26 -12.05
CA VAL A 22 6.26 6.08 -13.26
C VAL A 22 5.23 4.96 -13.11
N ILE A 23 5.26 4.24 -11.99
CA ILE A 23 4.35 3.11 -11.73
C ILE A 23 2.94 3.66 -11.49
N PRO A 24 1.93 3.22 -12.26
CA PRO A 24 0.54 3.60 -12.04
C PRO A 24 0.04 3.05 -10.70
N MET A 25 -0.86 3.79 -10.07
CA MET A 25 -1.50 3.40 -8.82
C MET A 25 -2.36 2.15 -9.04
N PRO A 26 -2.10 1.02 -8.34
CA PRO A 26 -2.81 -0.23 -8.58
C PRO A 26 -4.32 -0.12 -8.32
N GLY A 27 -5.15 -0.70 -9.18
CA GLY A 27 -6.61 -0.68 -9.01
C GLY A 27 -7.29 0.68 -9.24
N LEU A 28 -6.55 1.71 -9.65
CA LEU A 28 -7.11 2.99 -10.09
C LEU A 28 -7.04 3.09 -11.62
N THR A 29 -8.17 2.86 -12.28
CA THR A 29 -8.35 3.11 -13.71
C THR A 29 -9.16 4.40 -13.88
N SER A 30 -8.52 5.56 -13.76
CA SER A 30 -9.20 6.82 -14.06
C SER A 30 -9.27 7.05 -15.57
N ALA A 31 -10.47 7.32 -16.09
CA ALA A 31 -10.76 7.54 -17.50
C ALA A 31 -10.07 8.81 -18.04
N GLY A 32 -8.78 8.69 -18.36
CA GLY A 32 -7.99 9.72 -19.07
C GLY A 32 -6.80 10.29 -18.28
N LYS A 33 -6.65 9.99 -16.98
CA LYS A 33 -5.48 10.44 -16.19
C LYS A 33 -4.91 9.31 -15.34
N VAL A 34 -3.72 8.86 -15.68
CA VAL A 34 -2.99 7.85 -14.91
C VAL A 34 -2.41 8.52 -13.65
N ILE A 35 -2.91 8.13 -12.47
CA ILE A 35 -2.32 8.53 -11.20
C ILE A 35 -1.15 7.58 -10.93
N THR A 36 0.08 8.10 -10.82
CA THR A 36 1.25 7.30 -10.46
C THR A 36 1.55 7.36 -8.96
N ILE A 37 2.37 6.42 -8.48
CA ILE A 37 2.85 6.41 -7.10
C ILE A 37 3.93 7.51 -6.95
N GLN A 38 3.59 8.57 -6.20
CA GLN A 38 4.54 9.62 -5.86
C GLN A 38 5.46 9.20 -4.72
N SER A 39 4.95 8.59 -3.65
CA SER A 39 5.77 8.11 -2.53
C SER A 39 5.00 7.12 -1.65
N VAL A 40 5.68 6.51 -0.68
CA VAL A 40 5.06 5.63 0.32
C VAL A 40 5.10 6.32 1.69
N HIS A 41 4.00 6.26 2.44
CA HIS A 41 3.99 6.78 3.78
C HIS A 41 4.90 5.96 4.69
N ASN A 42 5.73 6.64 5.50
CA ASN A 42 6.71 5.98 6.35
C ASN A 42 6.06 5.11 7.44
N VAL A 43 4.83 5.39 7.87
CA VAL A 43 4.20 4.58 8.92
C VAL A 43 3.30 3.52 8.31
N THR A 44 3.62 2.26 8.59
CA THR A 44 2.82 1.07 8.25
C THR A 44 2.14 0.54 9.51
N GLN A 45 0.83 0.35 9.46
CA GLN A 45 0.07 -0.17 10.60
C GLN A 45 -0.20 -1.67 10.43
N ILE A 46 0.02 -2.46 11.48
CA ILE A 46 -0.38 -3.86 11.53
C ILE A 46 -1.79 -3.93 12.14
N LEU A 47 -2.75 -4.51 11.42
CA LEU A 47 -4.09 -4.67 11.97
C LEU A 47 -4.11 -5.84 12.99
N PRO A 48 -4.75 -5.69 14.16
CA PRO A 48 -4.76 -6.71 15.21
C PRO A 48 -5.79 -7.83 14.90
N THR A 49 -5.67 -8.46 13.74
CA THR A 49 -6.50 -9.60 13.33
C THR A 49 -5.69 -10.89 13.32
N LYS A 50 -6.34 -12.04 13.11
CA LYS A 50 -5.68 -13.35 13.01
C LYS A 50 -4.55 -13.36 11.97
N THR A 51 -4.76 -12.71 10.83
CA THR A 51 -3.83 -12.69 9.70
C THR A 51 -2.86 -11.51 9.73
N LYS A 52 -3.01 -10.59 10.69
CA LYS A 52 -2.14 -9.43 10.94
C LYS A 52 -1.73 -8.68 9.65
N PRO A 53 -2.66 -8.33 8.76
CA PRO A 53 -2.32 -7.69 7.51
C PRO A 53 -1.76 -6.29 7.75
N LYS A 54 -0.85 -5.86 6.89
CA LYS A 54 -0.16 -4.57 7.01
C LYS A 54 -0.89 -3.52 6.16
N LYS A 55 -1.43 -2.49 6.79
CA LYS A 55 -2.01 -1.32 6.13
C LYS A 55 -0.90 -0.38 5.69
N LEU A 56 -0.72 -0.29 4.39
CA LEU A 56 0.22 0.60 3.69
C LEU A 56 -0.54 1.80 3.14
N ILE A 57 0.13 2.94 2.97
CA ILE A 57 -0.46 4.11 2.33
C ILE A 57 0.49 4.59 1.25
N PHE A 58 0.04 4.58 0.00
CA PHE A 58 0.72 5.24 -1.10
C PHE A 58 0.21 6.67 -1.25
N ILE A 59 1.11 7.58 -1.62
CA ILE A 59 0.78 8.94 -2.01
C ILE A 59 0.75 8.98 -3.53
N GLY A 60 -0.36 9.39 -4.11
CA GLY A 60 -0.51 9.53 -5.55
C GLY A 60 0.16 10.80 -6.08
N SER A 61 0.42 10.82 -7.38
CA SER A 61 0.82 12.04 -8.12
C SER A 61 -0.20 13.19 -8.03
N ASP A 62 -1.44 12.90 -7.61
CA ASP A 62 -2.47 13.88 -7.31
C ASP A 62 -2.41 14.41 -5.86
N GLY A 63 -1.42 13.97 -5.07
CA GLY A 63 -1.23 14.30 -3.67
C GLY A 63 -2.17 13.56 -2.72
N LYS A 64 -3.03 12.66 -3.21
CA LYS A 64 -3.99 11.94 -2.37
C LYS A 64 -3.36 10.70 -1.74
N ARG A 65 -3.94 10.30 -0.61
CA ARG A 65 -3.55 9.09 0.12
C ARG A 65 -4.41 7.92 -0.35
N HIS A 66 -3.75 6.88 -0.83
CA HIS A 66 -4.38 5.64 -1.27
C HIS A 66 -3.99 4.51 -0.30
N PRO A 67 -4.89 4.11 0.60
CA PRO A 67 -4.61 3.02 1.54
C PRO A 67 -4.71 1.66 0.85
N TYR A 68 -3.75 0.78 1.12
CA TYR A 68 -3.72 -0.61 0.66
C TYR A 68 -3.49 -1.56 1.81
N LEU A 69 -3.87 -2.81 1.60
CA LEU A 69 -3.67 -3.88 2.56
C LEU A 69 -2.72 -4.92 1.98
N PHE A 70 -1.56 -5.07 2.62
CA PHE A 70 -0.64 -6.15 2.33
C PHE A 70 -1.02 -7.38 3.14
N LYS A 71 -1.58 -8.36 2.43
CA LYS A 71 -2.06 -9.64 2.95
C LYS A 71 -1.11 -10.78 2.54
N GLY A 72 0.14 -10.75 2.99
CA GLY A 72 1.17 -11.71 2.56
C GLY A 72 1.00 -13.16 3.05
N LEU A 73 0.03 -13.44 3.92
CA LEU A 73 -0.27 -14.77 4.47
C LEU A 73 -1.60 -15.34 3.94
N GLU A 74 -2.25 -14.64 3.02
CA GLU A 74 -3.55 -15.03 2.46
C GLU A 74 -3.40 -15.28 0.95
N ASP A 75 -4.17 -16.23 0.43
CA ASP A 75 -4.33 -16.42 -1.01
C ASP A 75 -5.41 -15.44 -1.52
N LEU A 76 -5.00 -14.50 -2.39
CA LEU A 76 -5.88 -13.43 -2.89
C LEU A 76 -6.66 -13.79 -4.15
N HIS A 77 -6.46 -14.96 -4.75
CA HIS A 77 -7.17 -15.34 -5.98
C HIS A 77 -8.68 -15.47 -5.76
N LEU A 78 -9.11 -15.82 -4.55
CA LEU A 78 -10.53 -15.87 -4.20
C LEU A 78 -11.13 -14.46 -4.06
N ASP A 79 -10.43 -13.55 -3.36
CA ASP A 79 -10.83 -12.14 -3.24
C ASP A 79 -10.96 -11.48 -4.63
N GLU A 80 -10.01 -11.72 -5.53
CA GLU A 80 -10.05 -11.20 -6.91
C GLU A 80 -11.27 -11.69 -7.68
N ARG A 81 -11.56 -13.00 -7.65
CA ARG A 81 -12.72 -13.59 -8.31
C ARG A 81 -14.06 -13.05 -7.80
N ILE A 82 -14.14 -12.63 -6.55
CA ILE A 82 -15.35 -12.03 -5.97
C ILE A 82 -15.52 -10.57 -6.39
N MET A 83 -14.42 -9.84 -6.65
CA MET A 83 -14.49 -8.45 -7.10
C MET A 83 -14.87 -8.30 -8.59
N GLN A 84 -14.77 -9.38 -9.38
CA GLN A 84 -15.20 -9.45 -10.79
C GLN A 84 -16.70 -9.69 -10.89
#